data_AF-A0A499V7H8-F1
#
_entry.id   AF-A0A499V7H8-F1
#
_cell.length_a   1.000
_cell.length_b   1.000
_cell.length_c   1.000
_cell.angle_alpha   90.00
_cell.angle_beta   90.00
_cell.angle_gamma   90.00
#
_symmetry.space_group_name_H-M   'P 1'
#
loop_
_entity.id
_entity.type
_entity.pdbx_description
1 polymer ?
#
loop_
_entity_poly.entity_id
_entity_poly.type
_entity_poly.pdbx_seq_one_letter_code
_entity_poly.pdbx_strand_id
1 'polypeptide(L)'
;MSGHYPNRHVYNADAAHTLPAVIIEALIQSTPGRLVLFPALPTAYPTGRLRGVRTRFGAEVDLTWGPGERTAVIRPTRTLRVDLRTSSGARPLDLVAGEDCVLTLGPQ
;
A
#
# COMPACT_ATOMS: atom_id res chain seq x y z
N MET A 1 -6.34 3.72 25.01
CA MET A 1 -7.24 2.54 25.00
C MET A 1 -6.61 1.25 25.56
N SER A 2 -5.29 1.00 25.44
CA SER A 2 -4.64 -0.16 26.11
C SER A 2 -4.08 0.12 27.51
N GLY A 3 -3.95 1.39 27.92
CA GLY A 3 -3.34 1.78 29.21
C GLY A 3 -4.15 1.42 30.45
N HIS A 4 -5.44 1.11 30.33
CA HIS A 4 -6.32 0.79 31.46
C HIS A 4 -6.43 -0.71 31.76
N TYR A 5 -5.84 -1.59 30.94
CA TYR A 5 -5.90 -3.05 31.09
C TYR A 5 -4.50 -3.68 30.94
N PRO A 6 -3.60 -3.50 31.92
CA PRO A 6 -2.18 -3.85 31.80
C PRO A 6 -1.93 -5.35 31.57
N ASN A 7 -2.85 -6.19 32.05
CA ASN A 7 -2.73 -7.65 31.96
C ASN A 7 -3.27 -8.23 30.63
N ARG A 8 -3.79 -7.39 29.72
CA ARG A 8 -4.23 -7.77 28.36
C ARG A 8 -5.31 -8.86 28.28
N HIS A 9 -6.09 -9.05 29.33
CA HIS A 9 -7.21 -10.02 29.36
C HIS A 9 -8.49 -9.53 28.67
N VAL A 10 -8.52 -8.27 28.24
CA VAL A 10 -9.67 -7.65 27.58
C VAL A 10 -9.35 -7.47 26.10
N TYR A 11 -10.20 -8.01 25.24
CA TYR A 11 -10.13 -7.79 23.80
C TYR A 11 -10.42 -6.32 23.46
N ASN A 12 -9.51 -5.69 22.69
CA ASN A 12 -9.68 -4.32 22.23
C ASN A 12 -9.95 -4.33 20.72
N ALA A 13 -11.22 -4.16 20.35
CA ALA A 13 -11.66 -4.16 18.96
C ALA A 13 -10.98 -3.05 18.14
N ASP A 14 -10.91 -1.83 18.68
CA ASP A 14 -10.34 -0.69 17.96
C ASP A 14 -8.89 -0.95 17.55
N ALA A 15 -8.06 -1.41 18.49
CA ALA A 15 -6.67 -1.75 18.22
C ALA A 15 -6.57 -2.94 17.26
N ALA A 16 -7.33 -4.01 17.50
CA ALA A 16 -7.30 -5.21 16.67
C ALA A 16 -7.68 -4.93 15.21
N HIS A 17 -8.68 -4.07 14.97
CA HIS A 17 -9.13 -3.71 13.63
C HIS A 17 -8.31 -2.57 12.99
N THR A 18 -7.58 -1.78 13.78
CA THR A 18 -6.67 -0.74 13.26
C THR A 18 -5.32 -1.31 12.83
N LEU A 19 -4.81 -2.36 13.49
CA LEU A 19 -3.49 -2.92 13.20
C LEU A 19 -3.29 -3.33 11.72
N PRO A 20 -4.23 -4.04 11.05
CA PRO A 20 -4.10 -4.33 9.63
C PRO A 20 -4.00 -3.07 8.76
N ALA A 21 -4.79 -2.04 9.07
CA ALA A 21 -4.76 -0.77 8.35
C ALA A 21 -3.41 -0.07 8.49
N VAL A 22 -2.80 -0.09 9.69
CA VAL A 22 -1.45 0.45 9.92
C VAL A 22 -0.41 -0.23 9.02
N ILE A 23 -0.45 -1.56 8.92
CA ILE A 23 0.47 -2.30 8.06
C ILE A 23 0.22 -1.98 6.58
N ILE A 24 -1.05 -1.93 6.16
CA ILE A 24 -1.41 -1.60 4.77
C ILE A 24 -0.96 -0.18 4.42
N GLU A 25 -1.25 0.82 5.25
CA GLU A 25 -0.92 2.24 4.99
C GLU A 25 0.59 2.54 5.07
N ALA A 26 1.37 1.66 5.72
CA ALA A 26 2.84 1.70 5.67
C ALA A 26 3.40 1.22 4.30
N LEU A 27 2.65 0.37 3.59
CA LEU A 27 3.02 -0.20 2.29
C LEU A 27 2.40 0.54 1.11
N ILE A 28 1.19 1.07 1.26
CA ILE A 28 0.44 1.72 0.19
C ILE A 28 -0.60 2.68 0.77
N GLN A 29 -0.68 3.87 0.19
CA GLN A 29 -1.72 4.85 0.50
C GLN A 29 -2.42 5.26 -0.79
N SER A 30 -3.72 5.51 -0.71
CA SER A 30 -4.50 5.97 -1.85
C SER A 30 -5.50 7.05 -1.46
N THR A 31 -5.55 8.10 -2.26
CA THR A 31 -6.65 9.08 -2.31
C THR A 31 -7.27 9.06 -3.72
N PRO A 32 -8.42 9.72 -3.97
CA PRO A 32 -9.07 9.70 -5.28
C PRO A 32 -8.20 10.14 -6.48
N GLY A 33 -7.06 10.82 -6.25
CA GLY A 33 -6.15 11.25 -7.31
C GLY A 33 -4.68 10.92 -7.07
N ARG A 34 -4.36 10.13 -6.03
CA ARG A 34 -2.97 9.82 -5.66
C ARG A 34 -2.80 8.36 -5.28
N LEU A 35 -1.66 7.80 -5.68
CA LEU A 35 -1.13 6.53 -5.24
C LEU A 35 0.25 6.75 -4.61
N VAL A 36 0.45 6.30 -3.37
CA VAL A 36 1.75 6.31 -2.71
C VAL A 36 2.18 4.87 -2.49
N LEU A 37 3.35 4.49 -3.01
CA LEU A 37 3.90 3.14 -2.89
C LEU A 37 5.09 3.12 -1.94
N PHE A 38 5.09 2.15 -1.03
CA PHE A 38 6.12 1.91 -0.01
C PHE A 38 6.56 3.18 0.76
N PRO A 39 5.62 3.99 1.31
CA PRO A 39 5.98 5.22 2.02
C PRO A 39 6.78 4.96 3.30
N ALA A 40 6.56 3.81 3.95
CA ALA A 40 7.17 3.46 5.23
C ALA A 40 7.32 1.93 5.40
N LEU A 41 7.90 1.25 4.39
CA LEU A 41 8.13 -0.19 4.44
C LEU A 41 8.88 -0.58 5.75
N PRO A 42 8.27 -1.39 6.65
CA PRO A 42 8.91 -1.72 7.91
C PRO A 42 10.17 -2.56 7.73
N THR A 43 11.27 -2.16 8.37
CA THR A 43 12.56 -2.89 8.30
C THR A 43 12.49 -4.31 8.86
N ALA A 44 11.52 -4.60 9.75
CA ALA A 44 11.25 -5.94 10.26
C ALA A 44 10.72 -6.91 9.19
N TYR A 45 10.25 -6.40 8.05
CA TYR A 45 9.70 -7.18 6.94
C TYR A 45 10.52 -6.94 5.66
N PRO A 46 11.75 -7.47 5.57
CA PRO A 46 12.65 -7.21 4.44
C PRO A 46 12.15 -7.82 3.12
N THR A 47 11.26 -8.82 3.20
CA THR A 47 10.61 -9.46 2.04
C THR A 47 9.14 -9.67 2.32
N GLY A 48 8.31 -9.67 1.28
CA GLY A 48 6.90 -10.00 1.43
C GLY A 48 6.04 -9.70 0.22
N ARG A 49 4.74 -9.95 0.37
CA ARG A 49 3.70 -9.63 -0.61
C ARG A 49 2.44 -9.12 0.07
N LEU A 50 1.73 -8.23 -0.60
CA LEU A 50 0.38 -7.78 -0.23
C LEU A 50 -0.48 -7.86 -1.49
N ARG A 51 -1.69 -8.42 -1.40
CA ARG A 51 -2.56 -8.63 -2.57
C ARG A 51 -3.96 -8.09 -2.36
N GLY A 52 -4.60 -7.67 -3.45
CA GLY A 52 -6.02 -7.28 -3.45
C GLY A 52 -6.30 -5.93 -2.80
N VAL A 53 -5.31 -5.03 -2.69
CA VAL A 53 -5.55 -3.70 -2.08
C VAL A 53 -6.39 -2.87 -3.03
N ARG A 54 -7.53 -2.38 -2.56
CA ARG A 54 -8.41 -1.50 -3.36
C ARG A 54 -8.04 -0.04 -3.16
N THR A 55 -7.84 0.68 -4.25
CA THR A 55 -7.55 2.11 -4.23
C THR A 55 -8.84 2.93 -4.24
N ARG A 56 -8.76 4.17 -3.75
CA ARG A 56 -9.90 5.11 -3.73
C ARG A 56 -10.27 5.65 -5.11
N PHE A 57 -9.43 5.38 -6.13
CA PHE A 57 -9.66 5.79 -7.51
C PHE A 57 -10.12 4.64 -8.42
N GLY A 58 -10.37 3.45 -7.86
CA GLY A 58 -10.95 2.33 -8.60
C GLY A 58 -9.92 1.44 -9.29
N ALA A 59 -8.87 1.03 -8.57
CA ALA A 59 -7.94 -0.01 -9.00
C ALA A 59 -7.74 -1.04 -7.88
N GLU A 60 -7.33 -2.25 -8.28
CA GLU A 60 -6.73 -3.23 -7.37
C GLU A 60 -5.20 -3.14 -7.48
N VAL A 61 -4.48 -3.32 -6.38
CA VAL A 61 -3.02 -3.29 -6.35
C VAL A 61 -2.49 -4.51 -5.60
N ASP A 62 -1.56 -5.21 -6.25
CA ASP A 62 -0.69 -6.20 -5.62
C ASP A 62 0.72 -5.63 -5.49
N LEU A 63 1.35 -5.86 -4.34
CA LEU A 63 2.73 -5.47 -4.04
C LEU A 63 3.57 -6.71 -3.76
N THR A 64 4.82 -6.68 -4.23
CA THR A 64 5.87 -7.62 -3.82
C THR A 64 7.14 -6.83 -3.54
N TRP A 65 7.90 -7.19 -2.51
CA TRP A 65 9.16 -6.53 -2.18
C TRP A 65 10.22 -7.52 -1.70
N GLY A 66 11.47 -7.15 -1.94
CA GLY A 66 12.65 -7.81 -1.41
C GLY A 66 13.89 -6.90 -1.44
N PRO A 67 15.09 -7.46 -1.16
CA PRO A 67 16.32 -6.68 -0.96
C PRO A 67 16.80 -5.88 -2.17
N GLY A 68 16.39 -6.23 -3.39
CA GLY A 68 16.85 -5.59 -4.62
C GLY A 68 15.76 -4.90 -5.43
N GLU A 69 14.52 -5.38 -5.34
CA GLU A 69 13.43 -4.91 -6.20
C GLU A 69 12.10 -4.90 -5.44
N ARG A 70 11.26 -3.94 -5.81
CA ARG A 70 9.88 -3.84 -5.36
C ARG A 70 8.99 -3.68 -6.58
N THR A 71 7.89 -4.43 -6.62
CA THR A 71 6.96 -4.42 -7.74
C THR A 71 5.57 -4.07 -7.28
N ALA A 72 4.86 -3.25 -8.06
CA ALA A 72 3.44 -3.03 -7.93
C ALA A 72 2.73 -3.42 -9.23
N VAL A 73 1.69 -4.25 -9.13
CA VAL A 73 0.78 -4.56 -10.25
C VAL A 73 -0.52 -3.86 -9.96
N ILE A 74 -0.91 -2.93 -10.82
CA ILE A 74 -2.09 -2.09 -10.67
C ILE A 74 -3.10 -2.52 -11.74
N ARG A 75 -4.29 -2.94 -11.32
CA ARG A 75 -5.40 -3.35 -12.18
C ARG A 75 -6.51 -2.32 -12.13
N PRO A 76 -6.49 -1.29 -12.98
CA PRO A 76 -7.49 -0.23 -12.99
C PRO A 76 -8.82 -0.70 -13.59
N THR A 77 -9.92 -0.29 -12.97
CA THR A 77 -11.29 -0.51 -13.50
C THR A 77 -11.79 0.69 -14.33
N ARG A 78 -11.00 1.77 -14.40
CA ARG A 78 -11.29 3.01 -15.09
C ARG A 78 -10.04 3.55 -15.76
N THR A 79 -10.19 4.25 -16.87
CA THR A 79 -9.11 5.03 -17.47
C THR A 79 -9.00 6.37 -16.73
N LEU A 80 -7.83 6.64 -16.17
CA LEU A 80 -7.59 7.84 -15.36
C LEU A 80 -6.11 8.16 -15.23
N ARG A 81 -5.81 9.39 -14.81
CA ARG A 81 -4.49 9.83 -14.41
C ARG A 81 -4.43 10.04 -12.90
N VAL A 82 -3.38 9.54 -12.25
CA VAL A 82 -3.13 9.74 -10.82
C VAL A 82 -1.72 10.28 -10.56
N ASP A 83 -1.54 10.97 -9.44
CA ASP A 83 -0.23 11.35 -8.88
C ASP A 83 0.41 10.12 -8.21
N LEU A 84 1.45 9.55 -8.83
CA LEU A 84 2.22 8.45 -8.24
C LEU A 84 3.37 9.02 -7.43
N ARG A 85 3.47 8.63 -6.15
CA ARG A 85 4.57 8.99 -5.26
C ARG A 85 5.31 7.76 -4.77
N THR A 86 6.63 7.79 -4.84
CA THR A 86 7.53 6.73 -4.38
C THR A 86 8.75 7.37 -3.70
N SER A 87 9.70 6.57 -3.21
CA SER A 87 10.96 7.10 -2.67
C SER A 87 11.78 7.87 -3.71
N SER A 88 11.61 7.60 -5.01
CA SER A 88 12.33 8.30 -6.08
C SER A 88 11.65 9.61 -6.53
N GLY A 89 10.53 10.00 -5.92
CA GLY A 89 9.81 11.23 -6.22
C GLY A 89 8.37 11.03 -6.66
N ALA A 90 7.78 12.08 -7.24
CA ALA A 90 6.41 12.13 -7.69
C ALA A 90 6.34 12.30 -9.21
N ARG A 91 5.43 11.57 -9.87
CA ARG A 91 5.17 11.71 -11.31
C ARG A 91 3.71 11.37 -11.62
N PRO A 92 3.13 11.91 -12.69
CA PRO A 92 1.86 11.40 -13.18
C PRO A 92 1.98 9.94 -13.63
N LEU A 93 0.91 9.18 -13.43
CA LEU A 93 0.73 7.83 -13.92
C LEU A 93 -0.62 7.76 -14.64
N ASP A 94 -0.57 7.47 -15.93
CA ASP A 94 -1.74 7.24 -16.76
C ASP A 94 -2.09 5.74 -16.70
N LEU A 95 -3.34 5.43 -16.37
CA LEU A 95 -3.87 4.08 -16.21
C LEU A 95 -5.03 3.90 -17.20
N VAL A 96 -5.10 2.72 -17.82
CA VAL A 96 -6.13 2.37 -18.81
C VAL A 96 -6.98 1.24 -18.26
N ALA A 97 -8.31 1.40 -18.26
CA ALA A 97 -9.21 0.37 -17.74
C ALA A 97 -8.96 -1.01 -18.37
N GLY A 98 -8.81 -2.03 -17.54
CA GLY A 98 -8.59 -3.40 -18.00
C GLY A 98 -7.17 -3.73 -18.44
N GLU A 99 -6.24 -2.77 -18.42
CA GLU A 99 -4.83 -3.00 -18.70
C GLU A 99 -4.01 -2.98 -17.40
N ASP A 100 -3.36 -4.10 -17.10
CA ASP A 100 -2.46 -4.21 -15.95
C ASP A 100 -1.25 -3.30 -16.14
N CYS A 101 -1.04 -2.39 -15.19
CA CYS A 101 0.14 -1.52 -15.13
C CYS A 101 1.14 -2.12 -14.12
N VAL A 102 2.30 -2.54 -14.60
CA VAL A 102 3.39 -3.08 -13.78
C VAL A 102 4.45 -2.01 -13.55
N LEU A 103 4.77 -1.75 -12.29
CA LEU A 103 5.82 -0.82 -11.87
C LEU A 103 6.92 -1.58 -11.14
N THR A 104 8.13 -1.50 -11.66
CA THR A 104 9.36 -1.86 -10.93
C THR A 104 9.93 -0.61 -10.27
N LEU A 105 10.21 -0.71 -8.98
CA LEU A 105 10.85 0.33 -8.18
C LEU A 105 12.23 -0.18 -7.77
N GLY A 106 13.24 0.68 -7.90
CA GLY A 106 14.59 0.39 -7.41
C GLY A 106 14.62 0.17 -5.89
N PRO A 107 15.78 -0.21 -5.33
CA PRO A 107 15.95 -0.32 -3.88
C PRO A 107 15.63 1.02 -3.18
N GLN A 108 15.32 0.92 -1.89
CA GLN A 108 15.02 2.10 -1.07
C GLN A 108 16.30 2.86 -0.71
#